data_AF-A0A1Y3BGV0-F1
#
_entry.id   AF-A0A1Y3BGV0-F1
#
_cell.length_a   1.000
_cell.length_b   1.000
_cell.length_c   1.000
_cell.angle_alpha   90.00
_cell.angle_beta   90.00
_cell.angle_gamma   90.00
#
_symmetry.space_group_name_H-M   'P 1'
#
loop_
_entity.id
_entity.type
_entity.pdbx_description
1 polymer ?
#
loop_
_entity_poly.entity_id
_entity_poly.type
_entity_poly.pdbx_seq_one_letter_code
_entity_poly.pdbx_strand_id
1 'polypeptide(L)'
;EPIAGNYYPVNSRIILEDNIAVLTDRSEGGTSPSKGMIELMVHRRLLHDDGFGVDEPLNETGIDGNGLVIRGRHRLLVTGRGSSYHRPLSQQFHMEPIMAFAKLNKRRHHQQQSMMNKYSLLQTELPPQIHLLTLEQWSYDRLLLRLENYYQHDDYNGEPVSVNLRKLFKTFTIINAEEMTLSANQPINAIDERLLFNYKS
;
A
#
# COMPACT_ATOMS: atom_id res chain seq x y z
N GLU A 1 6.00 -7.60 -29.95
CA GLU A 1 6.89 -6.53 -29.45
C GLU A 1 7.82 -7.05 -28.37
N PRO A 2 9.14 -7.14 -28.62
CA PRO A 2 10.12 -7.73 -27.70
C PRO A 2 10.40 -6.88 -26.46
N ILE A 3 10.16 -5.58 -26.51
CA ILE A 3 10.36 -4.67 -25.36
C ILE A 3 9.02 -4.40 -24.69
N ALA A 4 8.04 -3.86 -25.43
CA ALA A 4 6.76 -3.45 -24.86
C ALA A 4 5.97 -4.62 -24.24
N GLY A 5 6.10 -5.85 -24.77
CA GLY A 5 5.45 -7.03 -24.21
C GLY A 5 6.01 -7.50 -22.86
N ASN A 6 7.16 -6.95 -22.44
CA ASN A 6 7.82 -7.28 -21.17
C ASN A 6 7.65 -6.20 -20.10
N TYR A 7 6.84 -5.17 -20.38
CA TYR A 7 6.48 -4.16 -19.39
C TYR A 7 5.28 -4.63 -18.56
N TYR A 8 5.42 -4.53 -17.25
CA TYR A 8 4.39 -4.89 -16.27
C TYR A 8 4.03 -3.69 -15.38
N PRO A 9 2.80 -3.62 -14.85
CA PRO A 9 2.42 -2.60 -13.89
C PRO A 9 3.16 -2.80 -12.56
N VAL A 10 3.89 -1.78 -12.14
CA VAL A 10 4.60 -1.71 -10.86
C VAL A 10 3.86 -0.74 -9.95
N ASN A 11 3.01 -1.27 -9.07
CA ASN A 11 2.19 -0.45 -8.16
C ASN A 11 2.90 -0.05 -6.86
N SER A 12 3.94 -0.78 -6.46
CA SER A 12 4.61 -0.54 -5.19
C SER A 12 6.10 -0.83 -5.23
N ARG A 13 6.51 -1.91 -5.92
CA ARG A 13 7.90 -2.32 -6.02
C ARG A 13 8.17 -3.27 -7.18
N ILE A 14 9.40 -3.25 -7.67
CA ILE A 14 9.99 -4.25 -8.56
C ILE A 14 11.26 -4.80 -7.90
N ILE A 15 11.45 -6.13 -7.98
CA ILE A 15 12.49 -6.85 -7.24
C ILE A 15 13.32 -7.67 -8.23
N LEU A 16 14.62 -7.73 -7.99
CA LEU A 16 15.56 -8.58 -8.70
C LEU A 16 16.30 -9.49 -7.70
N GLU A 17 16.21 -10.81 -7.89
CA GLU A 17 16.93 -11.84 -7.14
C GLU A 17 16.87 -11.67 -5.61
N ASP A 18 15.76 -11.14 -5.08
CA ASP A 18 15.46 -10.82 -3.67
C ASP A 18 16.42 -9.87 -2.94
N ASN A 19 17.53 -9.47 -3.57
CA ASN A 19 18.56 -8.65 -2.97
C ASN A 19 18.43 -7.16 -3.34
N ILE A 20 17.78 -6.87 -4.46
CA ILE A 20 17.61 -5.51 -4.99
C ILE A 20 16.11 -5.27 -5.18
N ALA A 21 15.60 -4.20 -4.57
CA ALA A 21 14.23 -3.76 -4.79
C ALA A 21 14.20 -2.26 -5.07
N VAL A 22 13.40 -1.85 -6.05
CA VAL A 22 13.06 -0.44 -6.26
C VAL A 22 11.62 -0.25 -5.83
N LEU A 23 11.41 0.58 -4.81
CA LEU A 23 10.07 0.99 -4.37
C LEU A 23 9.64 2.23 -5.17
N THR A 24 8.40 2.25 -5.65
CA THR A 24 7.82 3.37 -6.40
C THR A 24 6.82 4.12 -5.52
N ASP A 25 6.72 5.44 -5.68
CA ASP A 25 5.73 6.26 -4.99
C ASP A 25 4.36 6.30 -5.70
N ARG A 26 4.27 5.68 -6.87
CA ARG A 26 3.08 5.59 -7.74
C ARG A 26 3.15 4.36 -8.65
N SER A 27 2.05 4.10 -9.35
CA SER A 27 2.01 3.10 -10.42
C SER A 27 2.85 3.54 -11.61
N GLU A 28 3.78 2.67 -12.02
CA GLU A 28 4.66 2.88 -13.17
C GLU A 28 4.69 1.63 -14.05
N GLY A 29 5.14 1.76 -15.29
CA GLY A 29 5.51 0.61 -16.11
C GLY A 29 6.94 0.18 -15.77
N GLY A 30 7.18 -1.10 -15.50
CA GLY A 30 8.51 -1.61 -15.19
C GLY A 30 8.86 -2.90 -15.92
N THR A 31 10.15 -3.13 -16.12
CA THR A 31 10.67 -4.33 -16.76
C THR A 31 12.10 -4.65 -16.31
N SER A 32 12.61 -5.82 -16.70
CA SER A 32 14.00 -6.23 -16.59
C SER A 32 14.50 -6.55 -18.00
N PRO A 33 15.01 -5.56 -18.76
CA PRO A 33 15.30 -5.73 -20.18
C PRO A 33 16.52 -6.63 -20.45
N SER A 34 17.33 -6.87 -19.42
CA SER A 34 18.46 -7.80 -19.44
C SER A 34 18.71 -8.30 -18.02
N LYS A 35 19.43 -9.43 -17.89
CA LYS A 35 19.80 -9.98 -16.58
C LYS A 35 20.51 -8.91 -15.74
N GLY A 36 20.05 -8.68 -14.52
CA GLY A 36 20.68 -7.71 -13.62
C GLY A 36 20.11 -6.29 -13.72
N MET A 37 19.15 -6.03 -14.60
CA MET A 37 18.66 -4.68 -14.86
C MET A 37 17.21 -4.50 -14.40
N ILE A 38 16.92 -3.32 -13.86
CA ILE A 38 15.56 -2.84 -13.61
C ILE A 38 15.39 -1.56 -14.41
N GLU A 39 14.31 -1.48 -15.18
CA GLU A 39 13.90 -0.28 -15.91
C GLU A 39 12.50 0.12 -15.46
N LEU A 40 12.30 1.42 -15.23
CA LEU A 40 11.01 2.01 -14.89
C LEU A 40 10.73 3.17 -15.85
N MET A 41 9.56 3.15 -16.48
CA MET A 41 9.08 4.21 -17.34
C MET A 41 8.45 5.31 -16.48
N VAL A 42 9.22 6.35 -16.21
CA VAL A 42 8.86 7.41 -15.25
C VAL A 42 7.88 8.44 -15.79
N HIS A 43 7.91 8.73 -17.10
CA HIS A 43 7.05 9.72 -17.74
C HIS A 43 6.91 9.42 -19.23
N ARG A 44 5.80 9.82 -19.85
CA ARG A 44 5.51 9.58 -21.28
C ARG A 44 4.94 10.84 -21.93
N ARG A 45 5.34 11.04 -23.18
CA ARG A 45 4.77 12.04 -24.08
C ARG A 45 4.71 11.45 -25.48
N LEU A 46 3.53 11.48 -26.10
CA LEU A 46 3.27 11.00 -27.45
C LEU A 46 2.74 12.17 -28.29
N LEU A 47 3.10 12.22 -29.56
CA LEU A 47 2.61 13.26 -30.49
C LEU A 47 1.42 12.79 -31.33
N HIS A 48 1.04 11.53 -31.18
CA HIS A 48 -0.03 10.88 -31.93
C HIS A 48 -0.90 10.07 -30.98
N ASP A 49 -2.19 10.02 -31.30
CA ASP A 49 -3.18 9.13 -30.68
C ASP A 49 -2.92 7.67 -31.10
N ASP A 50 -3.37 6.73 -30.27
CA ASP A 50 -3.18 5.30 -30.49
C ASP A 50 -4.41 4.58 -31.11
N GLY A 51 -5.50 5.31 -31.37
CA GLY A 51 -6.68 4.82 -32.05
C GLY A 51 -7.65 4.02 -31.18
N PHE A 52 -7.52 4.07 -29.85
CA PHE A 52 -8.40 3.33 -28.92
C PHE A 52 -9.54 4.17 -28.32
N GLY A 53 -9.81 5.36 -28.89
CA GLY A 53 -11.06 6.11 -28.66
C GLY A 53 -10.97 7.30 -27.71
N VAL A 54 -9.76 7.70 -27.28
CA VAL A 54 -9.55 8.96 -26.56
C VAL A 54 -9.44 10.15 -27.54
N ASP A 55 -9.00 9.90 -28.78
CA ASP A 55 -8.87 10.88 -29.86
C ASP A 55 -7.94 12.07 -29.54
N GLU A 56 -7.01 11.88 -28.59
CA GLU A 56 -6.03 12.88 -28.18
C GLU A 56 -4.66 12.22 -27.96
N PRO A 57 -3.56 12.83 -28.42
CA PRO A 57 -2.23 12.34 -28.09
C PRO A 57 -1.95 12.54 -26.59
N LEU A 58 -1.19 11.63 -25.97
CA LEU A 58 -0.69 11.80 -24.60
C LEU A 58 0.37 12.92 -24.55
N ASN A 59 -0.06 14.18 -24.55
CA ASN A 59 0.79 15.37 -24.73
C ASN A 59 0.45 16.48 -23.71
N GLU A 60 0.51 16.16 -22.43
CA GLU A 60 0.20 17.10 -21.35
C GLU A 60 1.16 18.31 -21.35
N THR A 61 0.62 19.53 -21.47
CA THR A 61 1.40 20.76 -21.65
C THR A 61 1.82 21.43 -20.35
N GLY A 62 1.27 21.02 -19.20
CA GLY A 62 1.51 21.70 -17.92
C GLY A 62 0.94 23.13 -17.87
N ILE A 63 1.28 23.87 -16.80
CA ILE A 63 0.75 25.23 -16.54
C ILE A 63 1.39 26.29 -17.45
N ASP A 64 2.66 26.12 -17.78
CA ASP A 64 3.43 27.08 -18.58
C ASP A 64 3.41 26.78 -20.09
N GLY A 65 2.74 25.70 -20.50
CA GLY A 65 2.65 25.26 -21.90
C GLY A 65 3.88 24.51 -22.41
N ASN A 66 4.94 24.33 -21.62
CA ASN A 66 6.21 23.76 -22.06
C ASN A 66 6.31 22.24 -21.86
N GLY A 67 5.24 21.61 -21.39
CA GLY A 67 5.19 20.19 -21.07
C GLY A 67 5.03 19.95 -19.57
N LEU A 68 4.24 18.93 -19.22
CA LEU A 68 4.01 18.59 -17.82
C LEU A 68 5.30 18.10 -17.16
N VAL A 69 5.69 18.78 -16.09
CA VAL A 69 6.77 18.35 -15.20
C VAL A 69 6.17 17.64 -14.00
N ILE A 70 6.58 16.39 -13.80
CA ILE A 70 6.23 15.61 -12.61
C ILE A 70 7.46 15.42 -11.72
N ARG A 71 7.21 15.29 -10.41
CA ARG A 71 8.22 14.85 -9.45
C ARG A 71 7.73 13.55 -8.80
N GLY A 72 8.55 12.52 -8.93
CA GLY A 72 8.37 11.23 -8.24
C GLY A 72 9.53 10.95 -7.30
N ARG A 73 9.40 9.86 -6.56
CA ARG A 73 10.42 9.33 -5.67
C ARG A 73 10.52 7.82 -5.86
N HIS A 74 11.76 7.36 -5.96
CA HIS A 74 12.10 5.94 -5.94
C HIS A 74 13.01 5.68 -4.74
N ARG A 75 12.83 4.53 -4.07
CA ARG A 75 13.78 4.06 -3.05
C ARG A 75 14.43 2.77 -3.51
N LEU A 76 15.75 2.82 -3.71
CA LEU A 76 16.56 1.63 -3.98
C LEU A 76 16.93 0.96 -2.66
N LEU A 77 16.56 -0.30 -2.51
CA LEU A 77 16.94 -1.17 -1.42
C LEU A 77 17.95 -2.18 -1.95
N VAL A 78 19.12 -2.26 -1.30
CA VAL A 78 20.13 -3.29 -1.55
C VAL A 78 20.32 -4.04 -0.24
N THR A 79 19.67 -5.19 -0.11
CA THR A 79 19.60 -5.94 1.14
C THR A 79 19.40 -7.42 0.90
N GLY A 80 20.19 -8.28 1.55
CA GLY A 80 20.02 -9.73 1.49
C GLY A 80 18.88 -10.28 2.34
N ARG A 81 17.97 -9.41 2.81
CA ARG A 81 16.89 -9.77 3.75
C ARG A 81 15.53 -9.99 3.07
N GLY A 82 15.47 -9.89 1.74
CA GLY A 82 14.29 -10.23 0.94
C GLY A 82 13.00 -9.54 1.43
N SER A 83 11.93 -10.33 1.50
CA SER A 83 10.57 -9.88 1.81
C SER A 83 10.38 -9.26 3.18
N SER A 84 11.17 -9.65 4.17
CA SER A 84 11.16 -9.05 5.50
C SER A 84 11.50 -7.55 5.51
N TYR A 85 12.17 -7.05 4.46
CA TYR A 85 12.59 -5.66 4.37
C TYR A 85 11.80 -4.87 3.33
N HIS A 86 11.67 -5.38 2.11
CA HIS A 86 11.02 -4.61 1.05
C HIS A 86 9.50 -4.46 1.27
N ARG A 87 8.82 -5.43 1.91
CA ARG A 87 7.37 -5.35 2.15
C ARG A 87 7.00 -4.24 3.15
N PRO A 88 7.53 -4.22 4.39
CA PRO A 88 7.17 -3.16 5.34
C PRO A 88 7.64 -1.78 4.85
N LEU A 89 8.81 -1.68 4.19
CA LEU A 89 9.27 -0.40 3.65
C LEU A 89 8.42 0.09 2.47
N SER A 90 7.92 -0.82 1.62
CA SER A 90 6.96 -0.47 0.56
C SER A 90 5.68 0.10 1.17
N GLN A 91 5.15 -0.53 2.22
CA GLN A 91 3.94 -0.04 2.90
C GLN A 91 4.19 1.30 3.58
N GLN A 92 5.33 1.48 4.26
CA GLN A 92 5.69 2.77 4.88
C GLN A 92 5.92 3.89 3.85
N PHE A 93 6.42 3.55 2.67
CA PHE A 93 6.64 4.52 1.60
C PHE A 93 5.32 4.96 0.95
N HIS A 94 4.33 4.06 0.89
CA HIS A 94 2.99 4.39 0.44
C HIS A 94 2.18 5.13 1.52
N MET A 95 2.31 4.73 2.78
CA MET A 95 1.59 5.28 3.94
C MET A 95 2.48 6.21 4.77
N GLU A 96 3.08 7.21 4.13
CA GLU A 96 3.94 8.17 4.82
C GLU A 96 3.16 9.00 5.87
N PRO A 97 3.80 9.39 6.99
CA PRO A 97 3.13 10.19 8.01
C PRO A 97 2.58 11.51 7.48
N ILE A 98 1.35 11.85 7.90
CA ILE A 98 0.75 13.15 7.61
C ILE A 98 1.40 14.21 8.49
N MET A 99 2.04 15.19 7.86
CA MET A 99 2.66 16.32 8.56
C MET A 99 1.61 17.39 8.87
N ALA A 100 1.43 17.71 10.15
CA ALA A 100 0.52 18.77 10.61
C ALA A 100 1.32 19.93 11.24
N PHE A 101 0.98 21.16 10.86
CA PHE A 101 1.64 22.37 11.35
C PHE A 101 0.62 23.30 12.02
N ALA A 102 0.99 23.90 13.15
CA ALA A 102 0.16 24.86 13.85
C ALA A 102 0.98 26.08 14.27
N LYS A 103 0.37 27.27 14.23
CA LYS A 103 1.04 28.51 14.68
C LYS A 103 1.30 28.45 16.18
N LEU A 104 2.55 28.66 16.58
CA LEU A 104 2.93 28.70 17.99
C LEU A 104 2.38 29.97 18.67
N ASN A 105 1.66 29.79 19.78
CA ASN A 105 1.29 30.88 20.68
C ASN A 105 2.26 30.90 21.87
N LYS A 106 3.02 31.99 22.04
CA LYS A 106 4.05 32.14 23.08
C LYS A 106 3.54 31.86 24.51
N ARG A 107 2.23 32.08 24.79
CA ARG A 107 1.63 31.75 26.10
C ARG A 107 1.41 30.24 26.32
N ARG A 108 1.25 29.46 25.25
CA ARG A 108 1.04 27.99 25.29
C ARG A 108 2.33 27.18 25.15
N HIS A 109 3.44 27.82 24.78
CA HIS A 109 4.70 27.16 24.49
C HIS A 109 5.28 26.39 25.69
N HIS A 110 5.20 26.95 26.90
CA HIS A 110 5.65 26.26 28.11
C HIS A 110 4.74 25.09 28.53
N GLN A 111 3.45 25.14 28.20
CA GLN A 111 2.49 24.06 28.50
C GLN A 111 2.54 22.90 27.49
N GLN A 112 2.89 23.16 26.22
CA GLN A 112 2.97 22.10 25.20
C GLN A 112 4.24 21.25 25.29
N GLN A 113 5.34 21.77 25.85
CA GLN A 113 6.56 20.96 26.06
C GLN A 113 6.36 19.85 27.11
N SER A 114 5.40 19.98 28.02
CA SER A 114 5.14 18.95 29.04
C SER A 114 4.11 17.90 28.61
N MET A 115 3.43 18.08 27.47
CA MET A 115 2.50 17.08 26.93
C MET A 115 3.27 16.16 25.99
N MET A 116 3.36 14.87 26.33
CA MET A 116 3.81 13.86 25.38
C MET A 116 2.87 13.88 24.19
N ASN A 117 3.30 14.47 23.06
CA ASN A 117 2.57 14.47 21.79
C ASN A 117 2.64 13.08 21.11
N LYS A 118 2.48 12.01 21.89
CA LYS A 118 2.48 10.63 21.43
C LYS A 118 1.14 10.02 21.78
N TYR A 119 0.31 9.83 20.76
CA TYR A 119 -0.93 9.09 20.87
C TYR A 119 -0.83 7.85 19.98
N SER A 120 -1.30 6.73 20.48
CA SER A 120 -1.53 5.52 19.70
C SER A 120 -2.87 4.95 20.09
N LEU A 121 -3.69 4.65 19.09
CA LEU A 121 -4.98 4.00 19.29
C LEU A 121 -4.81 2.53 19.73
N LEU A 122 -3.72 1.89 19.31
CA LEU A 122 -3.42 0.49 19.60
C LEU A 122 -2.89 0.31 21.03
N GLN A 123 -3.35 -0.76 21.71
CA GLN A 123 -2.87 -1.14 23.04
C GLN A 123 -1.44 -1.69 22.97
N THR A 124 -1.21 -2.57 22.00
CA THR A 124 0.09 -3.17 21.66
C THR A 124 0.32 -3.01 20.17
N GLU A 125 1.58 -3.00 19.74
CA GLU A 125 1.90 -3.02 18.31
C GLU A 125 1.30 -4.27 17.66
N LEU A 126 0.88 -4.12 16.40
CA LEU A 126 0.43 -5.25 15.59
C LEU A 126 1.62 -6.18 15.32
N PRO A 127 1.38 -7.49 15.16
CA PRO A 127 2.42 -8.39 14.67
C PRO A 127 3.01 -7.86 13.35
N PRO A 128 4.32 -8.02 13.10
CA PRO A 128 4.97 -7.49 11.89
C PRO A 128 4.38 -7.96 10.55
N GLN A 129 3.61 -9.06 10.55
CA GLN A 129 2.92 -9.58 9.39
C GLN A 129 1.58 -8.89 9.10
N ILE A 130 1.01 -8.23 10.11
CA ILE A 130 -0.36 -7.72 10.06
C ILE A 130 -0.36 -6.22 9.78
N HIS A 131 -1.05 -5.84 8.72
CA HIS A 131 -1.34 -4.45 8.40
C HIS A 131 -2.81 -4.13 8.70
N LEU A 132 -3.05 -2.99 9.33
CA LEU A 132 -4.39 -2.42 9.53
C LEU A 132 -4.81 -1.70 8.25
N LEU A 133 -5.50 -2.40 7.36
CA LEU A 133 -5.91 -1.90 6.06
C LEU A 133 -7.10 -0.93 6.16
N THR A 134 -8.05 -1.21 7.06
CA THR A 134 -9.21 -0.33 7.27
C THR A 134 -9.59 -0.28 8.73
N LEU A 135 -9.82 0.93 9.23
CA LEU A 135 -10.54 1.18 10.47
C LEU A 135 -11.50 2.35 10.23
N GLU A 136 -12.77 2.05 10.09
CA GLU A 136 -13.79 3.03 9.73
C GLU A 136 -14.99 2.93 10.66
N GLN A 137 -15.56 4.07 11.07
CA GLN A 137 -16.76 4.11 11.89
C GLN A 137 -18.01 4.17 11.00
N TRP A 138 -18.87 3.17 11.11
CA TRP A 138 -20.14 3.10 10.39
C TRP A 138 -21.31 3.66 11.21
N SER A 139 -21.30 3.43 12.53
CA SER A 139 -22.24 4.02 13.47
C SER A 139 -21.58 4.25 14.82
N TYR A 140 -22.32 4.80 15.78
CA TYR A 140 -21.81 5.05 17.13
C TYR A 140 -21.21 3.79 17.79
N ASP A 141 -21.76 2.62 17.46
CA ASP A 141 -21.47 1.32 18.06
C ASP A 141 -20.86 0.29 17.09
N ARG A 142 -20.61 0.66 15.82
CA ARG A 142 -20.08 -0.27 14.80
C ARG A 142 -18.89 0.31 14.05
N LEU A 143 -17.89 -0.54 13.88
CA LEU A 143 -16.66 -0.26 13.16
C LEU A 143 -16.48 -1.32 12.07
N LEU A 144 -16.01 -0.90 10.91
CA LEU A 144 -15.43 -1.77 9.90
C LEU A 144 -13.93 -1.89 10.15
N LEU A 145 -13.48 -3.12 10.38
CA LEU A 145 -12.08 -3.46 10.61
C LEU A 145 -11.61 -4.42 9.51
N ARG A 146 -10.53 -4.06 8.80
CA ARG A 146 -9.82 -4.97 7.90
C ARG A 146 -8.37 -5.10 8.34
N LEU A 147 -7.97 -6.34 8.61
CA LEU A 147 -6.60 -6.73 8.88
C LEU A 147 -6.14 -7.61 7.72
N GLU A 148 -4.93 -7.37 7.22
CA GLU A 148 -4.33 -8.21 6.18
C GLU A 148 -3.02 -8.81 6.69
N ASN A 149 -2.76 -10.08 6.33
CA ASN A 149 -1.41 -10.61 6.32
C ASN A 149 -0.81 -10.33 4.93
N TYR A 150 0.17 -9.44 4.88
CA TYR A 150 0.75 -8.97 3.61
C TYR A 150 2.04 -9.71 3.21
N TYR A 151 2.36 -10.79 3.93
CA TYR A 151 3.40 -11.77 3.59
C TYR A 151 2.78 -12.99 2.89
N GLN A 152 3.53 -13.57 1.95
CA GLN A 152 3.16 -14.84 1.32
C GLN A 152 3.69 -16.00 2.15
N HIS A 153 3.11 -17.20 1.96
CA HIS A 153 3.46 -18.39 2.75
C HIS A 153 4.97 -18.70 2.73
N ASP A 154 5.61 -18.56 1.57
CA ASP A 154 7.04 -18.85 1.39
C ASP A 154 7.96 -17.68 1.81
N ASP A 155 7.42 -16.58 2.33
CA ASP A 155 8.22 -15.44 2.80
C ASP A 155 8.82 -15.67 4.19
N TYR A 156 9.91 -14.96 4.47
CA TYR A 156 10.42 -14.78 5.83
C TYR A 156 9.38 -14.00 6.64
N ASN A 157 8.56 -14.71 7.43
CA ASN A 157 7.34 -14.29 8.15
C ASN A 157 5.98 -14.64 7.49
N GLY A 158 5.93 -15.63 6.60
CA GLY A 158 4.68 -16.14 6.01
C GLY A 158 3.76 -16.96 6.92
N GLU A 159 4.20 -17.22 8.17
CA GLU A 159 3.47 -18.08 9.10
C GLU A 159 2.14 -17.46 9.58
N PRO A 160 1.12 -18.29 9.87
CA PRO A 160 -0.13 -17.82 10.47
C PRO A 160 0.11 -17.08 11.79
N VAL A 161 -0.66 -16.01 12.02
CA VAL A 161 -0.58 -15.22 13.25
C VAL A 161 -1.97 -14.87 13.77
N SER A 162 -2.11 -14.88 15.10
CA SER A 162 -3.37 -14.58 15.78
C SER A 162 -3.36 -13.17 16.36
N VAL A 163 -4.43 -12.41 16.13
CA VAL A 163 -4.63 -11.06 16.68
C VAL A 163 -5.77 -11.07 17.69
N ASN A 164 -5.52 -10.57 18.90
CA ASN A 164 -6.56 -10.48 19.94
C ASN A 164 -7.35 -9.17 19.78
N LEU A 165 -8.51 -9.23 19.10
CA LEU A 165 -9.37 -8.06 18.85
C LEU A 165 -9.84 -7.37 20.14
N ARG A 166 -10.12 -8.13 21.20
CA ARG A 166 -10.58 -7.57 22.49
C ARG A 166 -9.53 -6.67 23.15
N LYS A 167 -8.25 -6.95 22.94
CA LYS A 167 -7.11 -6.19 23.49
C LYS A 167 -6.39 -5.33 22.44
N LEU A 168 -7.03 -5.06 21.30
CA LEU A 168 -6.37 -4.37 20.20
C LEU A 168 -6.25 -2.86 20.43
N PHE A 169 -7.30 -2.24 20.97
CA PHE A 169 -7.41 -0.78 21.10
C PHE A 169 -7.39 -0.31 22.55
N LYS A 170 -6.79 0.87 22.82
CA LYS A 170 -6.70 1.47 24.15
C LYS A 170 -7.99 2.18 24.57
N THR A 171 -8.68 2.78 23.60
CA THR A 171 -9.77 3.72 23.87
C THR A 171 -11.14 3.05 23.97
N PHE A 172 -11.29 1.86 23.39
CA PHE A 172 -12.53 1.07 23.43
C PHE A 172 -12.21 -0.43 23.35
N THR A 173 -13.20 -1.25 23.68
CA THR A 173 -13.09 -2.70 23.66
C THR A 173 -14.07 -3.28 22.63
N ILE A 174 -13.57 -4.13 21.74
CA ILE A 174 -14.44 -4.89 20.83
C ILE A 174 -15.15 -5.98 21.65
N ILE A 175 -16.47 -5.84 21.77
CA ILE A 175 -17.33 -6.76 22.53
C ILE A 175 -17.93 -7.88 21.66
N ASN A 176 -18.12 -7.61 20.37
CA ASN A 176 -18.63 -8.55 19.38
C ASN A 176 -17.91 -8.31 18.05
N ALA A 177 -17.70 -9.37 17.27
CA ALA A 177 -17.14 -9.30 15.93
C ALA A 177 -17.89 -10.30 15.05
N GLU A 178 -18.33 -9.83 13.88
CA GLU A 178 -18.97 -10.66 12.85
C GLU A 178 -18.08 -10.61 11.61
N GLU A 179 -17.67 -11.79 11.12
CA GLU A 179 -16.85 -11.88 9.93
C GLU A 179 -17.71 -11.71 8.67
N MET A 180 -17.29 -10.80 7.80
CA MET A 180 -18.02 -10.41 6.60
C MET A 180 -17.17 -10.68 5.36
N THR A 181 -17.82 -10.70 4.20
CA THR A 181 -17.15 -10.62 2.89
C THR A 181 -16.26 -9.37 2.79
N LEU A 182 -15.32 -9.33 1.84
CA LEU A 182 -14.36 -8.21 1.70
C LEU A 182 -15.05 -6.84 1.53
N SER A 183 -16.15 -6.80 0.78
CA SER A 183 -17.03 -5.63 0.58
C SER A 183 -17.92 -5.31 1.79
N ALA A 184 -17.92 -6.18 2.80
CA ALA A 184 -18.71 -6.07 4.03
C ALA A 184 -20.23 -5.95 3.81
N ASN A 185 -20.75 -6.50 2.71
CA ASN A 185 -22.18 -6.47 2.35
C ASN A 185 -22.93 -7.76 2.71
N GLN A 186 -22.21 -8.83 3.07
CA GLN A 186 -22.77 -10.13 3.44
C GLN A 186 -21.91 -10.79 4.52
N PRO A 187 -22.50 -11.55 5.47
CA PRO A 187 -21.76 -12.41 6.38
C PRO A 187 -20.94 -13.46 5.63
N ILE A 188 -19.79 -13.87 6.18
CA ILE A 188 -18.87 -14.78 5.49
C ILE A 188 -19.49 -16.15 5.17
N ASN A 189 -20.39 -16.63 6.03
CA ASN A 189 -21.08 -17.91 5.84
C ASN A 189 -22.05 -17.90 4.63
N ALA A 190 -22.44 -16.73 4.13
CA ALA A 190 -23.29 -16.62 2.95
C ALA A 190 -22.58 -17.08 1.66
N ILE A 191 -21.25 -17.21 1.68
CA ILE A 191 -20.43 -17.63 0.55
C ILE A 191 -19.76 -19.00 0.75
N ASP A 192 -20.24 -19.79 1.73
CA ASP A 192 -19.74 -21.15 1.98
C ASP A 192 -20.00 -22.08 0.78
N GLU A 193 -21.06 -21.83 0.02
CA GLU A 193 -21.40 -22.56 -1.20
C GLU A 193 -20.70 -21.94 -2.43
N ARG A 194 -19.43 -22.29 -2.62
CA ARG A 194 -18.70 -21.93 -3.85
C ARG A 194 -19.11 -22.85 -5.00
N LEU A 195 -19.21 -22.27 -6.21
CA LEU A 195 -19.43 -23.04 -7.43
C LEU A 195 -18.32 -24.08 -7.62
N LEU A 196 -18.72 -25.33 -7.92
CA LEU A 196 -17.80 -26.42 -8.24
C LEU A 196 -17.61 -26.49 -9.76
N PHE A 197 -16.36 -26.43 -10.20
CA PHE A 197 -16.00 -26.51 -11.61
C PHE A 197 -15.29 -27.84 -11.89
N ASN A 198 -15.73 -28.56 -12.92
CA ASN A 198 -15.05 -29.76 -13.40
C ASN A 198 -14.01 -29.35 -14.45
N TYR A 199 -12.76 -29.24 -14.04
CA TYR A 199 -11.64 -28.95 -14.95
C TYR A 199 -11.18 -30.25 -15.61
N LYS A 200 -11.20 -30.30 -16.94
CA LYS A 200 -10.49 -31.35 -17.69
C LYS A 200 -9.00 -31.00 -17.65
N SER A 201 -8.22 -31.81 -16.95
CA SER A 201 -6.74 -31.79 -16.97
C SER A 201 -6.20 -32.19 -18.34
#